data_AF-A0A5C4V134-F1
#
_entry.id   AF-A0A5C4V134-F1
#
_cell.length_a   1.000
_cell.length_b   1.000
_cell.length_c   1.000
_cell.angle_alpha   90.00
_cell.angle_beta   90.00
_cell.angle_gamma   90.00
#
_symmetry.space_group_name_H-M   'P 1'
#
loop_
_entity.id
_entity.type
_entity.pdbx_description
1 polymer ?
#
loop_
_entity_poly.entity_id
_entity_poly.type
_entity_poly.pdbx_seq_one_letter_code
_entity_poly.pdbx_strand_id
1 'polypeptide(L)'
;MITTSNLTSPTRAPKKPSGTVRLASIDVEWTKNYRIKNGNRPFCYSVVWLDLPASTPAPSDLAHVPFHFTSVYVEDADEQPALVRSAANALRTATNSADLITGHQLCSDLAVLAATADRPQPTIDQARASWKQRNAPAEGDPRYLDTRFDAGHLLTGTSRRLVDVCAELRLDVTQPELRGTSMTALHRRWLTEADTTAREKISVLNLRHSLSTAYVAAHAAGLGHWAPEGLNVNRVLAATTGAWDWLASPTFHTLLGEPCLSATAP
;
A
#
# COMPACT_ATOMS: atom_id res chain seq x y z
N MET A 1 13.86 2.04 -13.90
CA MET A 1 12.91 1.79 -12.81
C MET A 1 12.90 0.31 -12.49
N ILE A 2 13.07 -0.03 -11.22
CA ILE A 2 13.02 -1.42 -10.75
C ILE A 2 11.56 -1.80 -10.49
N THR A 3 11.12 -2.91 -11.09
CA THR A 3 9.79 -3.49 -10.84
C THR A 3 9.93 -4.86 -10.21
N THR A 4 9.35 -5.05 -9.03
CA THR A 4 9.28 -6.33 -8.31
C THR A 4 7.81 -6.74 -8.20
N SER A 5 7.48 -7.98 -8.55
CA SER A 5 6.10 -8.45 -8.63
C SER A 5 6.02 -9.96 -8.51
N ASN A 6 4.95 -10.46 -7.88
CA ASN A 6 4.60 -11.89 -7.92
C ASN A 6 3.58 -12.23 -9.02
N LEU A 7 3.29 -11.29 -9.91
CA LEU A 7 2.46 -11.47 -11.10
C LEU A 7 3.31 -11.85 -12.31
N THR A 8 2.78 -12.73 -13.16
CA THR A 8 3.38 -13.06 -14.47
C THR A 8 3.51 -11.83 -15.39
N SER A 9 2.62 -10.84 -15.23
CA SER A 9 2.64 -9.58 -15.97
C SER A 9 2.43 -8.41 -15.01
N PRO A 10 3.50 -7.71 -14.56
CA PRO A 10 3.42 -6.66 -13.54
C PRO A 10 2.57 -5.44 -13.90
N THR A 11 2.20 -5.28 -15.18
CA THR A 11 1.38 -4.16 -15.66
C THR A 11 -0.11 -4.51 -15.74
N ARG A 12 -0.50 -5.75 -15.44
CA ARG A 12 -1.87 -6.25 -15.51
C ARG A 12 -2.34 -6.70 -14.13
N ALA A 13 -3.65 -6.62 -13.88
CA ALA A 13 -4.24 -7.24 -12.71
C ALA A 13 -4.12 -8.78 -12.79
N PRO A 14 -4.06 -9.50 -11.66
CA PRO A 14 -4.18 -10.96 -11.65
C PRO A 14 -5.51 -11.41 -12.27
N LYS A 15 -5.62 -12.67 -12.71
CA LYS A 15 -6.90 -13.22 -13.15
C LYS A 15 -7.89 -13.24 -11.98
N LYS A 16 -9.09 -12.66 -12.14
CA LYS A 16 -10.13 -12.63 -11.10
C LYS A 16 -10.90 -13.94 -11.04
N PRO A 17 -10.90 -14.68 -9.92
CA PRO A 17 -11.77 -15.83 -9.74
C PRO A 17 -13.24 -15.42 -9.78
N SER A 18 -14.09 -16.27 -10.35
CA SER A 18 -15.55 -16.04 -10.33
C SER A 18 -16.07 -16.03 -8.89
N GLY A 19 -17.09 -15.22 -8.61
CA GLY A 19 -17.72 -15.14 -7.28
C GLY A 19 -16.89 -14.40 -6.23
N THR A 20 -15.90 -13.59 -6.64
CA THR A 20 -15.06 -12.79 -5.72
C THR A 20 -15.29 -11.28 -5.89
N VAL A 21 -15.09 -10.55 -4.79
CA VAL A 21 -14.84 -9.12 -4.72
C VAL A 21 -13.32 -8.91 -4.75
N ARG A 22 -12.86 -8.12 -5.70
CA ARG A 22 -11.47 -7.72 -5.84
C ARG A 22 -11.22 -6.38 -5.18
N LEU A 23 -10.24 -6.37 -4.30
CA LEU A 23 -9.69 -5.18 -3.67
C LEU A 23 -8.33 -4.86 -4.28
N ALA A 24 -8.10 -3.61 -4.67
CA ALA A 24 -6.81 -3.07 -5.07
C ALA A 24 -6.36 -1.97 -4.10
N SER A 25 -5.29 -2.21 -3.35
CA SER A 25 -4.70 -1.25 -2.42
C SER A 25 -3.48 -0.60 -3.06
N ILE A 26 -3.39 0.72 -3.02
CA ILE A 26 -2.33 1.52 -3.64
C ILE A 26 -1.71 2.44 -2.59
N ASP A 27 -0.38 2.45 -2.51
CA ASP A 27 0.40 3.34 -1.65
C ASP A 27 1.58 3.92 -2.44
N VAL A 28 1.78 5.24 -2.35
CA VAL A 28 2.87 5.96 -3.01
C VAL A 28 3.76 6.59 -1.97
N GLU A 29 5.05 6.30 -2.02
CA GLU A 29 6.03 6.97 -1.17
C GLU A 29 6.69 8.14 -1.90
N TRP A 30 6.84 9.24 -1.17
CA TRP A 30 7.34 10.50 -1.71
C TRP A 30 8.15 11.27 -0.67
N THR A 31 9.13 12.05 -1.16
CA THR A 31 9.94 12.92 -0.31
C THR A 31 9.11 14.08 0.22
N LYS A 32 9.33 14.43 1.49
CA LYS A 32 8.65 15.54 2.15
C LYS A 32 9.50 16.81 2.01
N ASN A 33 9.02 17.78 1.23
CA ASN A 33 9.63 19.10 1.16
C ASN A 33 8.59 20.19 1.43
N TYR A 34 8.48 20.58 2.70
CA TYR A 34 7.53 21.59 3.17
C TYR A 34 7.94 23.03 2.84
N ARG A 35 9.17 23.25 2.37
CA ARG A 35 9.69 24.60 2.07
C ARG A 35 9.33 25.06 0.67
N ILE A 36 9.09 24.13 -0.24
CA ILE A 36 8.81 24.42 -1.66
C ILE A 36 7.41 23.94 -1.97
N LYS A 37 6.56 24.85 -2.48
CA LYS A 37 5.23 24.48 -3.00
C LYS A 37 5.40 23.44 -4.10
N ASN A 38 4.68 22.32 -3.99
CA ASN A 38 4.84 21.16 -4.87
C ASN A 38 6.27 20.61 -4.91
N GLY A 39 7.01 20.72 -3.81
CA GLY A 39 8.38 20.19 -3.67
C GLY A 39 8.44 18.70 -3.36
N ASN A 40 7.30 18.05 -3.08
CA ASN A 40 7.24 16.61 -2.85
C ASN A 40 7.50 15.86 -4.16
N ARG A 41 8.23 14.74 -4.05
CA ARG A 41 8.69 13.95 -5.21
C ARG A 41 8.45 12.47 -4.94
N PRO A 42 7.58 11.78 -5.71
CA PRO A 42 7.36 10.35 -5.57
C PRO A 42 8.59 9.58 -6.05
N PHE A 43 8.92 8.51 -5.35
CA PHE A 43 10.08 7.67 -5.68
C PHE A 43 9.75 6.18 -5.73
N CYS A 44 8.64 5.75 -5.13
CA CYS A 44 8.11 4.42 -5.35
C CYS A 44 6.61 4.35 -5.14
N TYR A 45 6.00 3.29 -5.65
CA TYR A 45 4.63 2.92 -5.31
C TYR A 45 4.50 1.40 -5.28
N SER A 46 3.45 0.93 -4.61
CA SER A 46 3.04 -0.47 -4.68
C SER A 46 1.55 -0.60 -4.89
N VAL A 47 1.15 -1.74 -5.45
CA VAL A 47 -0.24 -2.16 -5.54
C VAL A 47 -0.35 -3.56 -4.97
N VAL A 48 -1.31 -3.78 -4.09
CA VAL A 48 -1.70 -5.09 -3.55
C VAL A 48 -3.09 -5.46 -4.06
N TRP A 49 -3.25 -6.69 -4.51
CA TRP A 49 -4.53 -7.26 -4.96
C TRP A 49 -4.96 -8.38 -4.03
N LEU A 50 -6.20 -8.29 -3.54
CA LEU A 50 -6.87 -9.35 -2.79
C LEU A 50 -8.15 -9.74 -3.53
N ASP A 51 -8.39 -11.04 -3.69
CA ASP A 51 -9.67 -11.56 -4.16
C ASP A 51 -10.36 -12.26 -2.99
N LEU A 52 -11.49 -11.69 -2.56
CA LEU A 52 -12.27 -12.14 -1.41
C LEU A 52 -13.60 -12.71 -1.89
N PRO A 53 -14.13 -13.81 -1.35
CA PRO A 53 -15.45 -14.33 -1.71
C PRO A 53 -16.55 -13.26 -1.54
N ALA A 54 -17.42 -13.10 -2.55
CA ALA A 54 -18.44 -12.05 -2.59
C ALA A 54 -19.68 -12.35 -1.73
N SER A 55 -19.97 -13.63 -1.48
CA SER A 55 -21.23 -14.10 -0.90
C SER A 55 -21.03 -15.25 0.08
N THR A 56 -20.18 -15.05 1.10
CA THR A 56 -20.02 -16.02 2.18
C THR A 56 -20.80 -15.59 3.43
N PRO A 57 -21.34 -16.54 4.22
CA PRO A 57 -21.98 -16.23 5.50
C PRO A 57 -21.03 -15.60 6.53
N ALA A 58 -19.72 -15.83 6.35
CA ALA A 58 -18.66 -15.31 7.20
C ALA A 58 -17.59 -14.58 6.35
N PRO A 59 -17.02 -13.47 6.84
CA PRO A 59 -15.88 -12.81 6.18
C PRO A 59 -14.67 -13.75 6.08
N SER A 60 -13.74 -13.48 5.16
CA SER A 60 -12.53 -14.32 5.03
C SER A 60 -11.52 -14.07 6.13
N ASP A 61 -10.86 -15.13 6.60
CA ASP A 61 -9.67 -14.97 7.43
C ASP A 61 -8.49 -14.49 6.58
N LEU A 62 -8.13 -13.21 6.74
CA LEU A 62 -7.12 -12.52 5.97
C LEU A 62 -5.70 -13.07 6.19
N ALA A 63 -5.48 -13.84 7.27
CA ALA A 63 -4.22 -14.56 7.49
C ALA A 63 -3.95 -15.64 6.43
N HIS A 64 -5.00 -16.13 5.76
CA HIS A 64 -4.94 -17.22 4.79
C HIS A 64 -5.30 -16.79 3.36
N VAL A 65 -5.67 -15.52 3.16
CA VAL A 65 -5.97 -14.99 1.82
C VAL A 65 -4.65 -14.71 1.09
N PRO A 66 -4.40 -15.35 -0.06
CA PRO A 66 -3.23 -15.02 -0.87
C PRO A 66 -3.36 -13.61 -1.43
N PHE A 67 -2.24 -12.90 -1.53
CA PHE A 67 -2.20 -11.59 -2.14
C PHE A 67 -1.24 -11.56 -3.33
N HIS A 68 -1.59 -10.73 -4.32
CA HIS A 68 -0.66 -10.39 -5.39
C HIS A 68 -0.16 -8.97 -5.22
N PHE A 69 1.03 -8.68 -5.74
CA PHE A 69 1.56 -7.33 -5.68
C PHE A 69 2.39 -6.95 -6.89
N THR A 70 2.52 -5.66 -7.09
CA THR A 70 3.57 -5.04 -7.90
C THR A 70 4.12 -3.84 -7.13
N SER A 71 5.43 -3.75 -7.03
CA SER A 71 6.17 -2.65 -6.41
C SER A 71 7.11 -2.06 -7.47
N VAL A 72 7.11 -0.74 -7.62
CA VAL A 72 7.93 -0.03 -8.60
C VAL A 72 8.71 1.07 -7.89
N TYR A 73 10.02 1.12 -8.16
CA TYR A 73 10.97 2.01 -7.50
C TYR A 73 11.87 2.68 -8.55
N VAL A 74 12.19 3.97 -8.38
CA VAL A 74 13.10 4.69 -9.28
C VAL A 74 14.57 4.30 -9.07
N GLU A 75 15.27 4.00 -10.14
CA GLU A 75 16.72 3.81 -10.13
C GLU A 75 17.42 5.16 -10.02
N ASP A 76 16.93 6.14 -10.77
CA ASP A 76 17.49 7.48 -10.89
C ASP A 76 16.43 8.57 -10.69
N ALA A 77 16.87 9.78 -10.32
CA ALA A 77 15.97 10.90 -10.03
C ALA A 77 15.18 11.39 -11.26
N ASP A 78 15.71 11.19 -12.47
CA ASP A 78 15.07 11.58 -13.73
C ASP A 78 13.95 10.63 -14.17
N GLU A 79 13.83 9.46 -13.54
CA GLU A 79 12.77 8.48 -13.84
C GLU A 79 11.41 8.84 -13.24
N GLN A 80 11.33 9.88 -12.41
CA GLN A 80 10.12 10.26 -11.73
C GLN A 80 8.91 10.51 -12.67
N PRO A 81 9.03 11.16 -13.84
CA PRO A 81 7.91 11.24 -14.79
C PRO A 81 7.46 9.86 -15.29
N ALA A 82 8.40 8.93 -15.48
CA ALA A 82 8.06 7.54 -15.85
C ALA A 82 7.35 6.82 -14.70
N LEU A 83 7.76 7.06 -13.44
CA LEU A 83 7.09 6.54 -12.26
C LEU A 83 5.64 7.03 -12.18
N VAL A 84 5.39 8.33 -12.39
CA VAL A 84 4.03 8.89 -12.37
C VAL A 84 3.16 8.27 -13.47
N ARG A 85 3.70 8.09 -14.69
CA ARG A 85 3.00 7.38 -15.78
C ARG A 85 2.70 5.92 -15.42
N SER A 86 3.64 5.24 -14.78
CA SER A 86 3.47 3.86 -14.33
C SER A 86 2.38 3.74 -13.26
N ALA A 87 2.38 4.63 -12.26
CA ALA A 87 1.34 4.72 -11.24
C ALA A 87 -0.03 5.06 -11.84
N ALA A 88 -0.09 5.96 -12.84
CA ALA A 88 -1.32 6.24 -13.59
C ALA A 88 -1.84 4.99 -14.32
N ASN A 89 -0.95 4.20 -14.93
CA ASN A 89 -1.35 2.93 -15.55
C ASN A 89 -1.87 1.92 -14.50
N ALA A 90 -1.22 1.83 -13.34
CA ALA A 90 -1.66 0.97 -12.25
C ALA A 90 -3.05 1.38 -11.71
N LEU A 91 -3.30 2.69 -11.55
CA LEU A 91 -4.61 3.23 -11.19
C LEU A 91 -5.68 2.89 -12.23
N ARG A 92 -5.37 3.00 -13.53
CA ARG A 92 -6.29 2.59 -14.61
C ARG A 92 -6.60 1.10 -14.52
N THR A 93 -5.58 0.26 -14.32
CA THR A 93 -5.77 -1.18 -14.16
C THR A 93 -6.64 -1.50 -12.94
N ALA A 94 -6.45 -0.82 -11.81
CA ALA A 94 -7.31 -0.95 -10.63
C ALA A 94 -8.75 -0.53 -10.92
N THR A 95 -8.94 0.65 -11.51
CA THR A 95 -10.26 1.18 -11.94
C THR A 95 -11.03 0.20 -12.81
N ASN A 96 -10.34 -0.48 -13.73
CA ASN A 96 -10.96 -1.38 -14.69
C ASN A 96 -11.20 -2.81 -14.16
N SER A 97 -10.65 -3.19 -13.01
CA SER A 97 -10.65 -4.59 -12.58
C SER A 97 -11.00 -4.84 -11.12
N ALA A 98 -10.87 -3.84 -10.25
CA ALA A 98 -11.23 -3.95 -8.84
C ALA A 98 -12.65 -3.46 -8.60
N ASP A 99 -13.35 -4.11 -7.67
CA ASP A 99 -14.65 -3.63 -7.18
C ASP A 99 -14.46 -2.61 -6.05
N LEU A 100 -13.33 -2.69 -5.35
CA LEU A 100 -12.93 -1.78 -4.28
C LEU A 100 -11.48 -1.33 -4.48
N ILE A 101 -11.26 -0.01 -4.55
CA ILE A 101 -9.94 0.61 -4.61
C ILE A 101 -9.68 1.30 -3.27
N THR A 102 -8.51 1.08 -2.70
CA THR A 102 -8.16 1.61 -1.39
C THR A 102 -6.75 2.18 -1.33
N GLY A 103 -6.55 3.06 -0.35
CA GLY A 103 -5.27 3.63 0.05
C GLY A 103 -5.42 4.19 1.47
N HIS A 104 -4.31 4.53 2.12
CA HIS A 104 -4.34 5.23 3.41
C HIS A 104 -3.95 6.69 3.19
N GLN A 105 -4.90 7.62 3.32
CA GLN A 105 -4.72 9.00 2.89
C GLN A 105 -4.45 9.12 1.38
N LEU A 106 -5.13 8.29 0.58
CA LEU A 106 -4.95 8.16 -0.87
C LEU A 106 -5.06 9.50 -1.61
N CYS A 107 -5.86 10.44 -1.09
CA CYS A 107 -5.93 11.79 -1.64
C CYS A 107 -4.59 12.52 -1.70
N SER A 108 -3.68 12.27 -0.75
CA SER A 108 -2.36 12.88 -0.72
C SER A 108 -1.44 12.26 -1.78
N ASP A 109 -1.50 10.96 -1.95
CA ASP A 109 -0.73 10.25 -2.98
C ASP A 109 -1.16 10.69 -4.38
N LEU A 110 -2.48 10.70 -4.63
CA LEU A 110 -3.05 11.23 -5.87
C LEU A 110 -2.71 12.72 -6.07
N ALA A 111 -2.56 13.47 -4.98
CA ALA A 111 -2.13 14.87 -5.05
C ALA A 111 -0.67 15.06 -5.44
N VAL A 112 0.22 14.27 -4.86
CA VAL A 112 1.63 14.27 -5.21
C VAL A 112 1.85 13.80 -6.64
N LEU A 113 1.19 12.71 -7.05
CA LEU A 113 1.27 12.22 -8.43
C LEU A 113 0.80 13.27 -9.45
N ALA A 114 -0.36 13.90 -9.21
CA ALA A 114 -0.88 14.95 -10.10
C ALA A 114 0.04 16.18 -10.17
N ALA A 115 0.56 16.64 -9.02
CA ALA A 115 1.44 17.81 -8.95
C ALA A 115 2.82 17.57 -9.58
N THR A 116 3.19 16.30 -9.77
CA THR A 116 4.50 15.89 -10.27
C THR A 116 4.46 15.43 -11.73
N ALA A 117 3.27 15.26 -12.30
CA ALA A 117 3.12 14.81 -13.68
C ALA A 117 3.75 15.82 -14.66
N ASP A 118 4.54 15.32 -15.60
CA ASP A 118 5.18 16.10 -16.67
C ASP A 118 4.20 16.50 -17.78
N ARG A 119 3.04 15.85 -17.82
CA ARG A 119 1.94 16.09 -18.74
C ARG A 119 0.61 15.74 -18.05
N PRO A 120 -0.54 16.21 -18.56
CA PRO A 120 -1.83 15.83 -18.01
C PRO A 120 -1.99 14.31 -17.90
N GLN A 121 -2.54 13.84 -16.77
CA GLN A 121 -2.78 12.43 -16.50
C GLN A 121 -4.27 12.23 -16.18
N PRO A 122 -5.15 12.09 -17.19
CA PRO A 122 -6.59 12.01 -17.00
C PRO A 122 -7.02 10.92 -16.01
N THR A 123 -6.30 9.80 -15.96
CA THR A 123 -6.57 8.73 -14.99
C THR A 123 -6.35 9.16 -13.54
N ILE A 124 -5.30 9.96 -13.26
CA ILE A 124 -5.07 10.47 -11.91
C ILE A 124 -6.16 11.49 -11.56
N ASP A 125 -6.52 12.37 -12.49
CA ASP A 125 -7.58 13.35 -12.29
C ASP A 125 -8.94 12.69 -12.04
N GLN A 126 -9.26 11.63 -12.79
CA GLN A 126 -10.46 10.83 -12.59
C GLN A 126 -10.44 10.13 -11.22
N ALA A 127 -9.33 9.47 -10.85
CA ALA A 127 -9.20 8.83 -9.54
C ALA A 127 -9.38 9.83 -8.39
N ARG A 128 -8.89 11.07 -8.54
CA ARG A 128 -9.11 12.14 -7.56
C ARG A 128 -10.57 12.56 -7.48
N ALA A 129 -11.27 12.64 -8.61
CA ALA A 129 -12.68 12.97 -8.65
C ALA A 129 -13.52 11.86 -7.99
N SER A 130 -13.28 10.60 -8.35
CA SER A 130 -13.95 9.44 -7.75
C SER A 130 -13.66 9.34 -6.24
N TRP A 131 -12.42 9.57 -5.80
CA TRP A 131 -12.09 9.61 -4.38
C TRP A 131 -12.84 10.71 -3.61
N LYS A 132 -13.03 11.89 -4.21
CA LYS A 132 -13.82 12.98 -3.59
C LYS A 132 -15.29 12.62 -3.45
N GLN A 133 -15.81 11.82 -4.37
CA GLN A 133 -17.21 11.36 -4.40
C GLN A 133 -17.39 10.00 -3.71
N ARG A 134 -16.37 9.44 -3.07
CA ARG A 134 -16.37 8.05 -2.57
C ARG A 134 -17.50 7.70 -1.59
N ASN A 135 -18.06 8.69 -0.90
CA ASN A 135 -19.18 8.49 0.03
C ASN A 135 -20.55 8.40 -0.68
N ALA A 136 -20.61 8.71 -1.97
CA ALA A 136 -21.78 8.64 -2.83
C ALA A 136 -21.35 8.32 -4.28
N PRO A 137 -20.77 7.12 -4.53
CA PRO A 137 -20.29 6.76 -5.85
C PRO A 137 -21.46 6.62 -6.83
N ALA A 138 -21.23 6.96 -8.11
CA ALA A 138 -22.20 6.71 -9.16
C ALA A 138 -22.38 5.19 -9.37
N GLU A 139 -23.55 4.79 -9.85
CA GLU A 139 -23.82 3.39 -10.18
C GLU A 139 -22.85 2.90 -11.28
N GLY A 140 -22.19 1.78 -11.04
CA GLY A 140 -21.23 1.19 -11.97
C GLY A 140 -19.78 1.69 -11.82
N ASP A 141 -19.52 2.74 -11.05
CA ASP A 141 -18.15 3.18 -10.75
C ASP A 141 -17.50 2.28 -9.69
N PRO A 142 -16.16 2.07 -9.76
CA PRO A 142 -15.44 1.35 -8.71
C PRO A 142 -15.55 2.12 -7.39
N ARG A 143 -15.77 1.40 -6.29
CA ARG A 143 -15.86 2.00 -4.97
C ARG A 143 -14.47 2.38 -4.49
N TYR A 144 -14.35 3.59 -3.95
CA TYR A 144 -13.14 4.01 -3.23
C TYR A 144 -13.37 3.92 -1.73
N LEU A 145 -12.37 3.46 -0.99
CA LEU A 145 -12.33 3.48 0.47
C LEU A 145 -10.96 4.00 0.89
N ASP A 146 -10.92 5.08 1.65
CA ASP A 146 -9.69 5.62 2.21
C ASP A 146 -9.62 5.28 3.69
N THR A 147 -8.73 4.35 4.06
CA THR A 147 -8.71 3.78 5.42
C THR A 147 -8.41 4.81 6.50
N ARG A 148 -7.83 5.96 6.15
CA ARG A 148 -7.65 7.06 7.10
C ARG A 148 -8.98 7.69 7.53
N PHE A 149 -9.92 7.81 6.60
CA PHE A 149 -11.17 8.54 6.78
C PHE A 149 -12.37 7.62 7.00
N ASP A 150 -12.36 6.44 6.39
CA ASP A 150 -13.56 5.61 6.22
C ASP A 150 -13.54 4.34 7.11
N ALA A 151 -12.46 4.09 7.85
CA ALA A 151 -12.36 2.99 8.82
C ALA A 151 -12.71 3.42 10.26
N GLY A 152 -13.22 4.65 10.44
CA GLY A 152 -13.43 5.25 11.77
C GLY A 152 -14.42 4.51 12.66
N HIS A 153 -15.38 3.76 12.09
CA HIS A 153 -16.33 2.94 12.85
C HIS A 153 -15.70 1.72 13.52
N LEU A 154 -14.48 1.35 13.12
CA LEU A 154 -13.71 0.28 13.74
C LEU A 154 -12.82 0.79 14.89
N LEU A 155 -12.72 2.11 15.05
CA LEU A 155 -11.70 2.75 15.87
C LEU A 155 -12.33 3.59 16.98
N THR A 156 -11.77 3.47 18.16
CA THR A 156 -12.05 4.24 19.37
C THR A 156 -10.99 5.32 19.63
N GLY A 157 -9.75 5.12 19.16
CA GLY A 157 -8.66 6.09 19.29
C GLY A 157 -8.85 7.33 18.42
N THR A 158 -8.04 8.36 18.64
CA THR A 158 -8.07 9.62 17.88
C THR A 158 -7.08 9.67 16.73
N SER A 159 -5.98 8.91 16.81
CA SER A 159 -4.97 8.90 15.75
C SER A 159 -5.45 8.17 14.51
N ARG A 160 -5.09 8.71 13.34
CA ARG A 160 -5.37 8.15 12.01
C ARG A 160 -4.10 8.04 11.19
N ARG A 161 -2.95 7.82 11.84
CA ARG A 161 -1.74 7.33 11.17
C ARG A 161 -1.91 5.83 10.94
N LEU A 162 -1.49 5.31 9.79
CA LEU A 162 -1.67 3.89 9.45
C LEU A 162 -1.15 2.96 10.56
N VAL A 163 0.03 3.23 11.11
CA VAL A 163 0.62 2.43 12.19
C VAL A 163 -0.24 2.38 13.45
N ASP A 164 -0.92 3.47 13.80
CA ASP A 164 -1.79 3.51 14.99
C ASP A 164 -3.12 2.82 14.72
N VAL A 165 -3.66 2.99 13.50
CA VAL A 165 -4.86 2.27 13.03
C VAL A 165 -4.60 0.77 13.07
N CYS A 166 -3.45 0.33 12.55
CA CYS A 166 -3.03 -1.07 12.59
C CYS A 166 -2.87 -1.56 14.02
N ALA A 167 -2.20 -0.81 14.90
CA ALA A 167 -2.02 -1.20 16.30
C ALA A 167 -3.37 -1.36 17.04
N GLU A 168 -4.29 -0.40 16.86
CA GLU A 168 -5.64 -0.47 17.45
C GLU A 168 -6.43 -1.68 16.95
N LEU A 169 -6.24 -2.04 15.68
CA LEU A 169 -6.82 -3.21 15.03
C LEU A 169 -6.03 -4.51 15.27
N ARG A 170 -4.98 -4.49 16.10
CA ARG A 170 -4.11 -5.64 16.41
C ARG A 170 -3.40 -6.22 15.18
N LEU A 171 -3.09 -5.39 14.20
CA LEU A 171 -2.18 -5.71 13.11
C LEU A 171 -0.75 -5.32 13.52
N ASP A 172 0.12 -6.32 13.68
CA ASP A 172 1.54 -6.05 13.90
C ASP A 172 2.21 -5.66 12.57
N VAL A 173 2.55 -4.39 12.49
CA VAL A 173 3.19 -3.73 11.33
C VAL A 173 4.56 -3.18 11.70
N THR A 174 5.23 -3.74 12.72
CA THR A 174 6.53 -3.26 13.22
C THR A 174 7.52 -2.99 12.08
N GLN A 175 8.15 -1.80 12.10
CA GLN A 175 8.98 -1.28 11.01
C GLN A 175 10.44 -1.04 11.44
N PRO A 176 11.29 -2.09 11.54
CA PRO A 176 12.69 -1.90 11.95
C PRO A 176 13.50 -1.09 10.93
N GLU A 177 13.01 -0.95 9.70
CA GLU A 177 13.67 -0.23 8.61
C GLU A 177 13.94 1.24 8.95
N LEU A 178 13.06 1.85 9.76
CA LEU A 178 13.12 3.27 10.11
C LEU A 178 13.84 3.54 11.45
N ARG A 179 14.38 2.52 12.12
CA ARG A 179 15.06 2.70 13.40
C ARG A 179 16.30 3.58 13.25
N GLY A 180 16.27 4.78 13.82
CA GLY A 180 17.38 5.74 13.76
C GLY A 180 17.59 6.38 12.38
N THR A 181 16.61 6.28 11.47
CA THR A 181 16.71 6.85 10.12
C THR A 181 15.33 7.35 9.64
N SER A 182 15.24 7.77 8.38
CA SER A 182 13.98 8.12 7.72
C SER A 182 13.96 7.55 6.31
N MET A 183 12.76 7.40 5.73
CA MET A 183 12.61 6.99 4.33
C MET A 183 13.37 7.91 3.37
N THR A 184 13.36 9.23 3.61
CA THR A 184 14.11 10.19 2.79
C THR A 184 15.63 10.00 2.91
N ALA A 185 16.14 9.64 4.09
CA ALA A 185 17.56 9.34 4.27
C ALA A 185 17.95 8.03 3.57
N LEU A 186 17.12 6.98 3.69
CA LEU A 186 17.32 5.71 2.97
C LEU A 186 17.26 5.91 1.45
N HIS A 187 16.29 6.68 0.96
CA HIS A 187 16.13 6.97 -0.47
C HIS A 187 17.34 7.72 -1.02
N ARG A 188 17.89 8.66 -0.24
CA ARG A 188 19.12 9.37 -0.60
C ARG A 188 20.31 8.40 -0.74
N ARG A 189 20.51 7.51 0.23
CA ARG A 189 21.58 6.50 0.18
C ARG A 189 21.48 5.62 -1.07
N TRP A 190 20.26 5.25 -1.47
CA TRP A 190 20.06 4.56 -2.74
C TRP A 190 20.56 5.41 -3.93
N LEU A 191 20.09 6.65 -4.07
CA LEU A 191 20.45 7.49 -5.22
C LEU A 191 21.93 7.93 -5.24
N THR A 192 22.57 8.09 -4.08
CA THR A 192 23.95 8.63 -4.00
C THR A 192 25.01 7.56 -3.84
N GLU A 193 24.69 6.43 -3.22
CA GLU A 193 25.65 5.38 -2.85
C GLU A 193 25.30 4.03 -3.51
N ALA A 194 24.22 3.95 -4.29
CA ALA A 194 23.68 2.70 -4.83
C ALA A 194 23.44 1.63 -3.74
N ASP A 195 23.05 2.06 -2.52
CA ASP A 195 22.77 1.16 -1.40
C ASP A 195 21.48 0.36 -1.64
N THR A 196 21.63 -0.83 -2.22
CA THR A 196 20.52 -1.75 -2.51
C THR A 196 19.73 -2.10 -1.26
N THR A 197 20.37 -2.29 -0.11
CA THR A 197 19.66 -2.62 1.14
C THR A 197 18.76 -1.47 1.59
N ALA A 198 19.19 -0.20 1.43
CA ALA A 198 18.35 0.95 1.72
C ALA A 198 17.10 1.01 0.83
N ARG A 199 17.25 0.73 -0.47
CA ARG A 199 16.14 0.62 -1.43
C ARG A 199 15.18 -0.51 -1.07
N GLU A 200 15.70 -1.69 -0.73
CA GLU A 200 14.87 -2.85 -0.38
C GLU A 200 14.06 -2.63 0.89
N LYS A 201 14.66 -2.02 1.92
CA LYS A 201 13.96 -1.59 3.13
C LYS A 201 12.74 -0.73 2.80
N ILE A 202 12.91 0.26 1.92
CA ILE A 202 11.79 1.12 1.50
C ILE A 202 10.77 0.33 0.69
N SER A 203 11.21 -0.54 -0.23
CA SER A 203 10.29 -1.34 -1.07
C SER A 203 9.42 -2.26 -0.23
N VAL A 204 9.99 -2.92 0.78
CA VAL A 204 9.27 -3.77 1.75
C VAL A 204 8.36 -2.93 2.64
N LEU A 205 8.79 -1.76 3.09
CA LEU A 205 7.97 -0.85 3.89
C LEU A 205 6.75 -0.33 3.12
N ASN A 206 6.92 0.10 1.87
CA ASN A 206 5.82 0.54 1.01
C ASN A 206 4.85 -0.62 0.70
N LEU A 207 5.35 -1.83 0.44
CA LEU A 207 4.48 -3.00 0.29
C LEU A 207 3.72 -3.32 1.58
N ARG A 208 4.36 -3.19 2.75
CA ARG A 208 3.71 -3.34 4.06
C ARG A 208 2.57 -2.34 4.20
N HIS A 209 2.77 -1.07 3.85
CA HIS A 209 1.72 -0.05 3.88
C HIS A 209 0.52 -0.41 2.99
N SER A 210 0.77 -0.81 1.75
CA SER A 210 -0.29 -1.27 0.84
C SER A 210 -1.04 -2.48 1.39
N LEU A 211 -0.33 -3.50 1.89
CA LEU A 211 -0.94 -4.72 2.42
C LEU A 211 -1.75 -4.45 3.70
N SER A 212 -1.20 -3.71 4.65
CA SER A 212 -1.89 -3.29 5.86
C SER A 212 -3.14 -2.50 5.54
N THR A 213 -3.06 -1.57 4.58
CA THR A 213 -4.22 -0.81 4.09
C THR A 213 -5.27 -1.72 3.47
N ALA A 214 -4.85 -2.74 2.71
CA ALA A 214 -5.77 -3.71 2.11
C ALA A 214 -6.55 -4.48 3.18
N TYR A 215 -5.87 -4.91 4.25
CA TYR A 215 -6.49 -5.60 5.37
C TYR A 215 -7.45 -4.73 6.16
N VAL A 216 -7.06 -3.49 6.48
CA VAL A 216 -7.96 -2.54 7.15
C VAL A 216 -9.20 -2.26 6.29
N ALA A 217 -9.03 -2.07 4.98
CA ALA A 217 -10.14 -1.84 4.07
C ALA A 217 -11.07 -3.05 3.92
N ALA A 218 -10.52 -4.25 3.80
CA ALA A 218 -11.29 -5.48 3.75
C ALA A 218 -12.10 -5.69 5.05
N HIS A 219 -11.51 -5.39 6.20
CA HIS A 219 -12.21 -5.45 7.49
C HIS A 219 -13.30 -4.38 7.61
N ALA A 220 -13.00 -3.14 7.25
CA ALA A 220 -13.95 -2.03 7.26
C ALA A 220 -15.16 -2.28 6.36
N ALA A 221 -14.95 -2.96 5.22
CA ALA A 221 -16.00 -3.35 4.28
C ALA A 221 -16.75 -4.63 4.67
N GLY A 222 -16.40 -5.28 5.79
CA GLY A 222 -17.01 -6.55 6.22
C GLY A 222 -16.63 -7.75 5.34
N LEU A 223 -15.58 -7.64 4.53
CA LEU A 223 -15.12 -8.69 3.61
C LEU A 223 -14.08 -9.63 4.23
N GLY A 224 -13.38 -9.17 5.28
CA GLY A 224 -12.34 -9.94 5.95
C GLY A 224 -12.28 -9.72 7.46
N HIS A 225 -11.65 -10.67 8.13
CA HIS A 225 -11.31 -10.62 9.55
C HIS A 225 -9.93 -11.25 9.78
N TRP A 226 -9.45 -11.21 11.02
CA TRP A 226 -8.35 -12.05 11.51
C TRP A 226 -8.72 -12.53 12.92
N ALA A 227 -7.88 -13.37 13.51
CA ALA A 227 -8.08 -13.88 14.86
C ALA A 227 -8.09 -12.74 15.90
N PRO A 228 -8.86 -12.84 17.01
CA PRO A 228 -8.91 -11.81 18.04
C PRO A 228 -7.53 -11.43 18.63
N GLU A 229 -6.58 -12.36 18.61
CA GLU A 229 -5.19 -12.15 19.05
C GLU A 229 -4.43 -11.17 18.17
N GLY A 230 -4.87 -10.97 16.93
CA GLY A 230 -4.23 -10.10 15.94
C GLY A 230 -3.64 -10.85 14.76
N LEU A 231 -3.04 -10.09 13.83
CA LEU A 231 -2.35 -10.62 12.67
C LEU A 231 -1.00 -9.94 12.50
N ASN A 232 0.06 -10.73 12.41
CA ASN A 232 1.39 -10.23 12.10
C ASN A 232 1.57 -10.10 10.59
N VAL A 233 1.53 -8.86 10.09
CA VAL A 233 1.66 -8.56 8.66
C VAL A 233 3.06 -8.91 8.15
N ASN A 234 4.09 -8.88 9.01
CA ASN A 234 5.45 -9.28 8.61
C ASN A 234 5.55 -10.77 8.28
N ARG A 235 4.76 -11.64 8.93
CA ARG A 235 4.67 -13.06 8.57
C ARG A 235 4.08 -13.25 7.17
N VAL A 236 3.07 -12.46 6.83
CA VAL A 236 2.46 -12.51 5.49
C VAL A 236 3.45 -12.01 4.42
N LEU A 237 4.17 -10.92 4.68
CA LEU A 237 5.19 -10.41 3.78
C LEU A 237 6.36 -11.39 3.59
N ALA A 238 6.75 -12.13 4.64
CA ALA A 238 7.81 -13.14 4.54
C ALA A 238 7.48 -14.24 3.51
N ALA A 239 6.19 -14.47 3.20
CA ALA A 239 5.77 -15.42 2.19
C ALA A 239 6.07 -14.98 0.75
N THR A 240 6.42 -13.70 0.50
CA THR A 240 6.87 -13.23 -0.82
C THR A 240 8.36 -13.49 -1.03
N THR A 241 8.78 -14.74 -0.85
CA THR A 241 10.18 -15.16 -0.94
C THR A 241 10.81 -14.80 -2.29
N GLY A 242 12.08 -14.42 -2.27
CA GLY A 242 12.84 -14.04 -3.48
C GLY A 242 12.54 -12.65 -4.05
N ALA A 243 11.63 -11.87 -3.46
CA ALA A 243 11.34 -10.52 -3.91
C ALA A 243 12.44 -9.51 -3.54
N TRP A 244 12.99 -9.61 -2.32
CA TRP A 244 14.05 -8.77 -1.78
C TRP A 244 14.88 -9.53 -0.75
N ASP A 245 16.20 -9.36 -0.77
CA ASP A 245 17.12 -10.00 0.17
C ASP A 245 16.89 -9.50 1.60
N TRP A 246 16.40 -8.26 1.77
CA TRP A 246 16.00 -7.70 3.07
C TRP A 246 15.05 -8.61 3.87
N LEU A 247 14.13 -9.32 3.20
CA LEU A 247 13.18 -10.23 3.85
C LEU A 247 13.87 -11.43 4.51
N ALA A 248 15.04 -11.83 4.01
CA ALA A 248 15.86 -12.91 4.57
C ALA A 248 16.85 -12.43 5.64
N SER A 249 16.90 -11.11 5.91
CA SER A 249 17.84 -10.56 6.89
C SER A 249 17.51 -11.01 8.33
N PRO A 250 18.51 -11.17 9.21
CA PRO A 250 18.27 -11.47 10.63
C PRO A 250 17.37 -10.43 11.32
N THR A 251 17.48 -9.17 10.91
CA THR A 251 16.65 -8.08 11.44
C THR A 251 15.18 -8.28 11.09
N PHE A 252 14.86 -8.65 9.84
CA PHE A 252 13.49 -8.92 9.44
C PHE A 252 12.95 -10.21 10.06
N HIS A 253 13.75 -11.27 10.14
CA HIS A 253 13.35 -12.54 10.75
C HIS A 253 12.97 -12.41 12.24
N THR A 254 13.56 -11.45 12.96
CA THR A 254 13.18 -11.16 14.35
C THR A 254 11.70 -10.72 14.47
N LEU A 255 11.10 -10.19 13.39
CA LEU A 255 9.70 -9.78 13.35
C LEU A 255 8.72 -10.95 13.20
N LEU A 256 9.19 -12.16 12.89
CA LEU A 256 8.33 -13.30 12.55
C LEU A 256 7.84 -14.09 13.77
N GLY A 257 8.19 -13.64 14.97
CA GLY A 257 7.62 -14.14 16.22
C GLY A 257 6.12 -13.87 16.34
N GLU A 258 5.55 -14.24 17.48
CA GLU A 258 4.15 -13.93 17.77
C GLU A 258 3.88 -12.42 17.63
N PRO A 259 2.65 -12.01 17.22
CA PRO A 259 2.33 -10.61 17.01
C PRO A 259 2.79 -9.77 18.20
N CYS A 260 3.75 -8.88 17.96
CA CYS A 260 4.18 -7.93 18.97
C CYS A 260 3.17 -6.79 18.90
N LEU A 261 2.20 -6.80 19.83
CA LEU A 261 1.34 -5.64 20.06
C LEU A 261 2.26 -4.53 20.58
N SER A 262 2.88 -3.79 19.66
CA SER A 262 3.72 -2.66 20.02
C SER A 262 2.90 -1.74 20.91
N ALA A 263 3.42 -1.47 22.10
CA ALA A 263 2.93 -0.35 22.90
C ALA A 263 3.00 0.87 21.99
N THR A 264 1.88 1.59 21.88
CA THR A 264 1.74 2.82 21.11
C THR A 264 3.05 3.59 21.12
N ALA A 265 3.65 3.81 19.95
CA ALA A 265 4.81 4.69 19.86
C ALA A 265 4.41 6.03 20.51
N PRO A 266 5.23 6.56 21.45
CA PRO A 266 4.88 7.78 22.19
C PRO A 266 4.62 8.98 21.27
#